data_AF-A0AAU3NFC9-F1
#
_entry.id   AF-A0AAU3NFC9-F1
#
_cell.length_a   1.000
_cell.length_b   1.000
_cell.length_c   1.000
_cell.angle_alpha   90.00
_cell.angle_beta   90.00
_cell.angle_gamma   90.00
#
_symmetry.space_group_name_H-M   'P 1'
#
loop_
_entity.id
_entity.type
_entity.pdbx_description
1 polymer ?
#
loop_
_entity_poly.entity_id
_entity_poly.type
_entity_poly.pdbx_seq_one_letter_code
_entity_poly.pdbx_strand_id
1 'polypeptide(L)' 'MTARTAVAAPTPPYGGGCDVCAALLAQRTAAKEAGRTGEVAECDRELRAHGRHAEGCMP' A
#
# COMPACT_ATOMS: atom_id res chain seq x y z
N MET A 1 -2.27 16.81 29.77
CA MET A 1 -1.54 16.58 28.50
C MET A 1 -2.06 15.28 27.90
N THR A 2 -3.01 15.33 26.97
CA THR A 2 -3.49 14.14 26.26
C THR A 2 -2.97 14.22 24.83
N ALA A 3 -2.05 13.30 24.51
CA ALA A 3 -1.42 13.21 23.21
C ALA A 3 -2.49 13.01 22.14
N ARG A 4 -2.54 13.95 21.21
CA ARG A 4 -3.39 13.91 20.02
C ARG A 4 -2.76 12.86 19.10
N THR A 5 -3.30 11.65 19.09
CA THR A 5 -2.91 10.62 18.12
C THR A 5 -3.17 11.20 16.74
N ALA A 6 -2.11 11.62 16.07
CA ALA A 6 -2.16 11.99 14.68
C ALA A 6 -2.54 10.73 13.92
N VAL A 7 -3.82 10.60 13.58
CA VAL A 7 -4.27 9.70 12.53
C VAL A 7 -3.51 10.16 11.30
N ALA A 8 -2.46 9.41 10.94
CA ALA A 8 -1.78 9.58 9.67
C ALA A 8 -2.89 9.54 8.60
N ALA A 9 -3.05 10.67 7.89
CA ALA A 9 -4.00 10.75 6.81
C ALA A 9 -3.78 9.55 5.87
N PRO A 10 -4.85 8.89 5.39
CA PRO A 10 -4.68 7.80 4.43
C PRO A 10 -3.85 8.36 3.27
N THR A 11 -2.65 7.80 3.09
CA THR A 11 -1.88 7.97 1.86
C THR A 11 -2.83 7.74 0.68
N PRO A 12 -2.75 8.54 -0.39
CA PRO A 12 -3.68 8.46 -1.52
C PRO A 12 -3.86 6.99 -1.91
N PRO A 13 -5.07 6.58 -2.33
CA PRO A 13 -5.34 5.19 -2.61
C PRO A 13 -4.27 4.70 -3.60
N TYR A 14 -3.41 3.81 -3.11
CA TYR A 14 -2.60 2.99 -3.98
C TYR A 14 -3.59 2.38 -4.99
N GLY A 15 -3.54 2.82 -6.24
CA GLY A 15 -4.56 2.45 -7.25
C GLY A 15 -5.26 3.61 -7.97
N GLY A 16 -5.01 4.88 -7.64
CA GLY A 16 -5.55 6.02 -8.40
C GLY A 16 -5.02 6.22 -9.84
N GLY A 17 -4.24 5.27 -10.37
CA GLY A 17 -3.63 5.38 -11.71
C GLY A 17 -2.59 4.31 -12.06
N CYS A 18 -2.49 3.22 -11.30
CA CYS A 18 -1.56 2.12 -11.58
C CYS A 18 -2.25 0.78 -11.30
N ASP A 19 -2.58 0.06 -12.37
CA ASP A 19 -3.26 -1.25 -12.29
C ASP A 19 -2.44 -2.28 -11.51
N VAL A 20 -1.10 -2.17 -11.55
CA VAL A 20 -0.19 -3.03 -10.79
C VAL A 20 -0.39 -2.83 -9.27
N CYS A 21 -0.53 -1.58 -8.81
CA CYS A 21 -0.79 -1.30 -7.40
C CYS A 21 -2.14 -1.87 -6.95
N ALA A 22 -3.18 -1.78 -7.80
CA ALA A 22 -4.49 -2.34 -7.51
C ALA A 22 -4.45 -3.88 -7.43
N ALA A 23 -3.74 -4.52 -8.37
CA ALA A 23 -3.55 -5.98 -8.36
C ALA A 23 -2.78 -6.45 -7.12
N LEU A 24 -1.70 -5.75 -6.72
CA LEU A 24 -0.92 -6.08 -5.53
C LEU A 24 -1.74 -5.93 -4.23
N LEU A 25 -2.60 -4.91 -4.13
CA LEU A 25 -3.50 -4.77 -2.99
C LEU A 25 -4.51 -5.92 -2.90
N ALA A 26 -5.04 -6.38 -4.04
CA ALA A 26 -5.95 -7.52 -4.08
C ALA A 26 -5.24 -8.81 -3.65
N GLN A 27 -4.02 -9.04 -4.15
CA GLN A 27 -3.21 -10.21 -3.78
C GLN A 27 -2.84 -10.21 -2.29
N ARG A 28 -2.41 -9.06 -1.78
CA ARG A 28 -2.14 -8.87 -0.34
C ARG A 28 -3.35 -9.19 0.52
N THR A 29 -4.53 -8.76 0.09
CA THR A 29 -5.78 -9.02 0.82
C THR A 29 -6.10 -10.51 0.82
N ALA A 30 -6.02 -11.18 -0.33
CA ALA A 30 -6.20 -12.63 -0.41
C ALA A 30 -5.17 -13.40 0.45
N ALA A 31 -3.90 -12.99 0.44
CA ALA A 31 -2.86 -13.59 1.27
C ALA A 31 -3.12 -13.40 2.77
N LYS A 32 -3.66 -12.24 3.16
CA LYS A 32 -4.05 -11.95 4.55
C LYS A 32 -5.22 -12.83 5.01
N GLU A 33 -6.25 -12.98 4.18
CA GLU A 33 -7.38 -13.88 4.46
C GLU A 33 -6.94 -15.35 4.54
N ALA A 34 -5.95 -15.74 3.73
CA ALA A 34 -5.35 -17.07 3.76
C ALA A 34 -4.31 -17.28 4.87
N GLY A 35 -4.01 -16.25 5.69
CA GLY A 35 -3.00 -16.34 6.75
C GLY A 35 -1.55 -16.47 6.26
N ARG A 36 -1.29 -16.17 4.97
CA ARG A 36 0.03 -16.30 4.33
C ARG A 36 0.88 -15.06 4.57
N THR A 37 1.38 -14.94 5.79
CA THR A 37 2.12 -13.75 6.27
C THR A 37 3.38 -13.44 5.45
N GLY A 38 4.04 -14.44 4.87
CA GLY A 38 5.18 -14.26 3.97
C GLY A 38 4.81 -13.51 2.68
N GLU A 39 3.74 -13.94 2.01
CA GLU A 39 3.23 -13.29 0.79
C GLU A 39 2.72 -11.87 1.07
N VAL A 40 2.12 -11.64 2.24
CA VAL A 40 1.72 -10.29 2.67
C VAL A 40 2.94 -9.36 2.78
N ALA A 41 4.04 -9.85 3.33
CA ALA A 41 5.27 -9.07 3.49
C ALA A 41 5.95 -8.74 2.15
N GLU A 42 5.88 -9.66 1.18
CA GLU A 42 6.33 -9.43 -0.20
C GLU A 42 5.48 -8.37 -0.89
N CYS A 43 4.14 -8.50 -0.84
CA CYS A 43 3.23 -7.51 -1.40
C CYS A 43 3.45 -6.12 -0.78
N ASP A 44 3.68 -6.04 0.55
CA ASP A 44 3.98 -4.77 1.23
C ASP A 44 5.32 -4.17 0.79
N ARG A 45 6.32 -5.00 0.50
CA ARG A 45 7.60 -4.53 -0.04
C ARG A 45 7.43 -3.97 -1.44
N GLU A 46 6.70 -4.67 -2.32
CA GLU A 46 6.44 -4.21 -3.68
C GLU A 46 5.59 -2.94 -3.69
N LEU A 47 4.52 -2.87 -2.89
CA LEU A 47 3.71 -1.66 -2.75
C LEU A 47 4.56 -0.47 -2.30
N ARG A 48 5.48 -0.63 -1.34
CA ARG A 48 6.41 0.44 -0.95
C ARG A 48 7.36 0.86 -2.06
N ALA A 49 7.82 -0.09 -2.89
CA ALA A 49 8.64 0.24 -4.06
C ALA A 49 7.86 1.06 -5.10
N HIS A 50 6.59 0.69 -5.32
CA HIS A 50 5.66 1.38 -6.21
C HIS A 50 5.10 2.70 -5.66
N GLY A 51 5.10 2.91 -4.34
CA GLY A 51 4.66 4.16 -3.71
C GLY A 51 5.45 5.38 -4.18
N ARG A 52 6.69 5.17 -4.65
CA ARG A 52 7.53 6.20 -5.23
C ARG A 52 7.20 6.54 -6.69
N HIS A 53 6.34 5.78 -7.38
CA HIS A 53 5.88 6.14 -8.72
C HIS A 53 5.05 7.43 -8.72
N ALA A 54 4.32 7.71 -7.63
CA ALA A 54 3.55 8.96 -7.51
C ALA A 54 4.46 10.20 -7.32
N GLU A 55 5.68 10.03 -6.80
CA GLU A 55 6.65 11.12 -6.61
C GLU A 55 7.40 11.49 -7.91
N GLY A 56 7.33 10.65 -8.94
CA GLY A 56 7.96 10.86 -10.26
C GLY A 56 7.08 11.55 -11.30
N CYS A 57 5.78 11.72 -11.04
CA CYS A 57 4.88 12.52 -11.89
C CYS A 57 4.81 13.96 -11.37
N MET A 58 5.89 14.71 -11.56
CA MET A 58 5.78 16.17 -11.68
C MET A 58 5.64 16.49 -13.19
N PRO A 59 4.70 17.37 -13.61
CA PRO A 59 4.59 17.83 -14.98
C PRO A 59 5.82 18.63 -15.44
#